data_AF-A0A163ZQM7-F1
#
_entry.id   AF-A0A163ZQM7-F1
#
_cell.length_a   1.000
_cell.length_b   1.000
_cell.length_c   1.000
_cell.angle_alpha   90.00
_cell.angle_beta   90.00
_cell.angle_gamma   90.00
#
_symmetry.space_group_name_H-M   'P 1'
#
loop_
_entity.id
_entity.type
_entity.pdbx_description
1 polymer ?
#
loop_
_entity_poly.entity_id
_entity_poly.type
_entity_poly.pdbx_seq_one_letter_code
_entity_poly.pdbx_strand_id
1 'polypeptide(L)'
;MSDPTMTSRQGDLFGPDPQSDLFDEDAPTPVYRADPDEVRAELLQILAEARAARTLPWEPSKVAFYRTVFPQMANWLPDDEANQLRFDFATELARLDAA
;
A
#
# COMPACT_ATOMS: atom_id res chain seq x y z
N MET A 1 35.55 33.21 52.43
CA MET A 1 34.68 32.20 53.07
C MET A 1 33.26 32.67 52.90
N SER A 2 32.41 31.78 52.40
CA SER A 2 31.16 32.04 51.68
C SER A 2 30.00 32.52 52.56
N ASP A 3 29.13 33.34 51.96
CA ASP A 3 27.77 33.71 52.39
C ASP A 3 26.88 33.66 51.12
N PRO A 4 25.54 33.71 51.19
CA PRO A 4 24.62 32.64 51.52
C PRO A 4 23.82 32.15 50.29
N THR A 5 23.07 31.08 50.51
CA THR A 5 22.13 30.40 49.62
C THR A 5 21.24 31.34 48.79
N MET A 6 21.48 31.39 47.49
CA MET A 6 20.52 31.94 46.52
C MET A 6 19.39 30.92 46.30
N THR A 7 18.28 31.09 47.01
CA THR A 7 16.98 30.59 46.57
C THR A 7 16.52 31.50 45.43
N SER A 8 16.52 31.01 44.20
CA SER A 8 15.99 31.75 43.05
C SER A 8 15.17 30.82 42.17
N ARG A 9 13.85 30.91 42.40
CA ARG A 9 12.79 30.87 41.37
C ARG A 9 12.85 29.69 40.41
N GLN A 10 12.59 28.49 40.91
CA GLN A 10 11.94 27.46 40.10
C GLN A 10 10.43 27.70 40.17
N GLY A 11 9.97 28.69 39.39
CA GLY A 11 8.57 28.83 39.04
C GLY A 11 8.25 27.79 37.98
N ASP A 12 7.66 26.69 38.43
CA ASP A 12 6.70 25.83 37.72
C ASP A 12 6.81 25.79 36.18
N LEU A 13 7.68 24.91 35.67
CA LEU A 13 7.78 24.56 34.24
C LEU A 13 6.79 23.47 33.82
N PHE A 14 5.91 23.04 34.73
CA PHE A 14 4.84 22.09 34.45
C PHE A 14 3.49 22.76 34.73
N GLY A 15 3.18 23.78 33.95
CA GLY A 15 1.78 24.16 33.78
C GLY A 15 1.00 22.94 33.28
N PRO A 16 -0.27 22.73 33.69
CA PRO A 16 -1.08 21.66 33.14
C PRO A 16 -1.31 21.96 31.66
N ASP A 17 -0.51 21.33 30.79
CA ASP A 17 -0.76 21.27 29.36
C ASP A 17 -2.17 20.70 29.15
N PRO A 18 -3.11 21.42 28.53
CA PRO A 18 -4.27 20.80 27.93
C PRO A 18 -3.84 20.16 26.61
N GLN A 19 -2.89 19.22 26.65
CA GLN A 19 -2.59 18.32 25.54
C GLN A 19 -3.19 16.92 25.79
N SER A 20 -4.29 16.85 26.54
CA SER A 20 -5.00 15.59 26.80
C SER A 20 -6.02 15.23 25.72
N ASP A 21 -6.25 16.09 24.71
CA ASP A 21 -7.28 15.88 23.66
C ASP A 21 -6.69 15.52 22.27
N LEU A 22 -5.38 15.35 22.13
CA LEU A 22 -4.75 14.99 20.83
C LEU A 22 -4.58 13.49 20.61
N PHE A 23 -4.90 12.68 21.62
CA PHE A 23 -4.94 11.23 21.53
C PHE A 23 -6.35 10.78 21.89
N ASP A 24 -7.30 11.00 20.97
CA ASP A 24 -8.49 10.16 20.93
C ASP A 24 -7.99 8.72 20.71
N GLU A 25 -7.73 7.98 21.79
CA GLU A 25 -7.43 6.54 21.77
C GLU A 25 -8.57 5.71 21.14
N ASP A 26 -9.72 6.35 20.88
CA ASP A 26 -10.93 5.76 20.31
C ASP A 26 -11.16 6.19 18.83
N ALA A 27 -10.23 6.91 18.20
CA ALA A 27 -10.30 7.16 16.77
C ALA A 27 -10.03 5.84 16.02
N PRO A 28 -10.98 5.31 15.23
CA PRO A 28 -10.75 4.08 14.49
C PRO A 28 -9.56 4.30 13.55
N THR A 29 -8.57 3.41 13.63
CA THR A 29 -7.41 3.45 12.74
C THR A 29 -7.95 3.41 11.30
N PRO A 30 -7.62 4.38 10.43
CA PRO A 30 -8.12 4.36 9.07
C PRO A 30 -7.66 3.07 8.39
N VAL A 31 -8.57 2.12 8.20
CA VAL A 31 -8.29 0.91 7.42
C VAL A 31 -8.28 1.35 5.96
N TYR A 32 -7.10 1.67 5.44
CA TYR A 32 -6.93 1.97 4.04
C TYR A 32 -7.23 0.70 3.23
N ARG A 33 -8.41 0.67 2.61
CA ARG A 33 -8.80 -0.34 1.64
C ARG A 33 -8.55 0.24 0.26
N ALA A 34 -7.78 -0.45 -0.57
CA ALA A 34 -7.70 -0.13 -1.98
C ALA A 34 -9.11 -0.17 -2.58
N ASP A 35 -9.42 0.81 -3.42
CA ASP A 35 -10.69 0.85 -4.14
C ASP A 35 -10.71 -0.30 -5.17
N PRO A 36 -11.69 -1.22 -5.11
CA PRO A 36 -11.83 -2.29 -6.09
C PRO A 36 -11.86 -1.79 -7.54
N ASP A 37 -12.41 -0.60 -7.79
CA ASP A 37 -12.48 -0.03 -9.13
C ASP A 37 -11.09 0.41 -9.64
N GLU A 38 -10.27 0.98 -8.75
CA GLU A 38 -8.87 1.32 -9.05
C GLU A 38 -8.03 0.06 -9.29
N VAL A 39 -8.18 -0.95 -8.42
CA VAL A 39 -7.48 -2.24 -8.57
C VAL A 39 -7.86 -2.92 -9.88
N ARG A 40 -9.16 -2.91 -10.24
CA ARG A 40 -9.63 -3.45 -11.51
C ARG A 40 -8.98 -2.72 -12.68
N ALA A 41 -8.97 -1.39 -12.66
CA ALA A 41 -8.38 -0.59 -13.73
C ALA A 41 -6.89 -0.91 -13.91
N GLU A 42 -6.13 -1.02 -12.82
CA GLU A 42 -4.70 -1.34 -12.87
C GLU A 42 -4.45 -2.76 -13.43
N LEU A 43 -5.20 -3.76 -12.97
CA LEU A 43 -5.07 -5.13 -13.48
C LEU A 43 -5.42 -5.23 -14.97
N LEU A 44 -6.47 -4.54 -15.41
CA LEU A 44 -6.84 -4.48 -16.82
C LEU A 44 -5.78 -3.78 -17.67
N GLN A 45 -5.13 -2.73 -17.14
CA GLN A 45 -4.04 -2.05 -17.83
C GLN A 45 -2.83 -2.97 -18.03
N ILE A 46 -2.40 -3.67 -16.98
CA ILE A 46 -1.29 -4.64 -17.07
C ILE A 46 -1.63 -5.74 -18.09
N LEU A 47 -2.86 -6.26 -18.05
CA LEU A 47 -3.31 -7.28 -19.00
C LEU A 47 -3.36 -6.76 -20.45
N ALA A 48 -3.81 -5.52 -20.66
CA ALA A 48 -3.85 -4.89 -21.98
C ALA A 48 -2.44 -4.73 -22.57
N GLU A 49 -1.46 -4.36 -21.75
CA GLU A 49 -0.06 -4.26 -22.17
C GLU A 49 0.51 -5.63 -22.58
N ALA A 50 0.24 -6.70 -21.80
CA ALA A 50 0.61 -8.06 -22.18
C ALA A 50 -0.03 -8.50 -23.50
N ARG A 51 -1.34 -8.22 -23.69
CA ARG A 51 -2.08 -8.57 -24.91
C ARG A 51 -1.57 -7.84 -26.15
N ALA A 52 -1.20 -6.58 -26.01
CA ALA A 52 -0.68 -5.78 -27.12
C ALA A 52 0.75 -6.18 -27.54
N ALA A 53 1.49 -6.81 -26.64
CA ALA A 53 2.88 -7.17 -26.87
C ALA A 53 3.04 -8.48 -27.68
N ARG A 54 4.06 -8.54 -28.54
CA ARG A 54 4.44 -9.77 -29.26
C ARG A 54 5.40 -10.65 -28.47
N THR A 55 6.29 -10.02 -27.70
CA THR A 55 7.26 -10.62 -26.77
C THR A 55 7.09 -9.95 -25.41
N LEU A 56 7.65 -10.50 -24.32
CA LEU A 56 7.55 -9.90 -22.99
C LEU A 56 7.89 -8.40 -23.02
N PRO A 57 6.94 -7.50 -22.70
CA PRO A 57 7.16 -6.05 -22.79
C PRO A 57 7.88 -5.48 -21.56
N TRP A 58 8.10 -6.31 -20.54
CA TRP A 58 8.70 -5.92 -19.27
C TRP A 58 10.02 -6.64 -19.04
N GLU A 59 10.91 -5.97 -18.30
CA GLU A 59 12.15 -6.56 -17.80
C GLU A 59 11.86 -7.79 -16.91
N PRO A 60 12.77 -8.80 -16.86
CA PRO A 60 12.54 -10.04 -16.12
C PRO A 60 12.15 -9.85 -14.64
N SER A 61 12.72 -8.84 -13.97
CA SER A 61 12.39 -8.49 -12.59
C SER A 61 10.93 -8.01 -12.45
N LYS A 62 10.46 -7.23 -13.42
CA LYS A 62 9.08 -6.71 -13.47
C LYS A 62 8.08 -7.82 -13.83
N VAL A 63 8.47 -8.77 -14.69
CA VAL A 63 7.67 -9.99 -14.93
C VAL A 63 7.51 -10.81 -13.64
N ALA A 64 8.60 -11.04 -12.90
CA ALA A 64 8.54 -11.75 -11.63
C ALA A 64 7.67 -11.04 -10.59
N PHE A 65 7.75 -9.70 -10.54
CA PHE A 65 6.89 -8.87 -9.71
C PHE A 65 5.42 -9.06 -10.09
N TYR A 66 5.03 -8.89 -11.36
CA TYR A 66 3.64 -9.05 -11.78
C TYR A 66 3.10 -10.46 -11.62
N ARG A 67 3.92 -11.50 -11.84
CA ARG A 67 3.53 -12.90 -11.52
C ARG A 67 3.11 -13.08 -10.05
N THR A 68 3.64 -12.26 -9.15
CA THR A 68 3.36 -12.33 -7.71
C THR A 68 2.25 -11.38 -7.28
N VAL A 69 2.32 -10.13 -7.74
CA VAL A 69 1.44 -9.05 -7.28
C VAL A 69 0.09 -9.08 -7.99
N PHE A 70 0.02 -9.49 -9.25
CA PHE A 70 -1.25 -9.52 -9.99
C PHE A 70 -2.29 -10.44 -9.31
N PRO A 71 -1.98 -11.69 -8.91
CA PRO A 71 -2.94 -12.52 -8.17
C PRO A 71 -3.30 -11.96 -6.78
N GLN A 72 -2.36 -11.27 -6.13
CA GLN A 72 -2.57 -10.66 -4.81
C GLN A 72 -3.51 -9.46 -4.89
N MET A 73 -3.31 -8.58 -5.88
CA MET A 73 -4.21 -7.46 -6.18
C MET A 73 -5.61 -7.97 -6.55
N ALA A 74 -5.69 -9.04 -7.36
CA ALA A 74 -6.97 -9.63 -7.73
C ALA A 74 -7.80 -10.12 -6.51
N ASN A 75 -7.19 -10.38 -5.34
CA ASN A 75 -7.95 -10.73 -4.12
C ASN A 75 -8.87 -9.60 -3.61
N TRP A 76 -8.69 -8.37 -4.09
CA TRP A 76 -9.55 -7.23 -3.75
C TRP A 76 -10.82 -7.17 -4.60
N LEU A 77 -10.94 -8.04 -5.61
CA LEU A 77 -12.09 -8.11 -6.52
C LEU A 77 -12.98 -9.31 -6.16
N PRO A 78 -14.24 -9.33 -6.62
CA PRO A 78 -15.11 -10.51 -6.52
C PRO A 78 -14.44 -11.75 -7.14
N ASP A 79 -14.65 -12.93 -6.54
CA ASP A 79 -13.95 -14.16 -6.92
C ASP A 79 -14.06 -14.50 -8.41
N ASP A 80 -15.25 -14.35 -9.00
CA ASP A 80 -15.48 -14.63 -10.42
C ASP A 80 -14.61 -13.75 -11.32
N GLU A 81 -14.56 -12.44 -11.01
CA GLU A 81 -13.76 -11.47 -11.73
C GLU A 81 -12.26 -11.72 -11.52
N ALA A 82 -11.85 -11.92 -10.26
CA ALA A 82 -10.47 -12.20 -9.90
C ALA A 82 -9.94 -13.46 -10.61
N ASN A 83 -10.74 -14.52 -10.66
CA ASN A 83 -10.38 -15.78 -11.31
C ASN A 83 -10.26 -15.62 -12.82
N GLN A 84 -11.16 -14.87 -13.46
CA GLN A 84 -11.07 -14.58 -14.90
C GLN A 84 -9.79 -13.78 -15.21
N LEU A 85 -9.50 -12.72 -14.45
CA LEU A 85 -8.30 -11.91 -14.67
C LEU A 85 -7.00 -12.71 -14.47
N ARG A 86 -6.95 -13.57 -13.45
CA ARG A 86 -5.80 -14.47 -13.23
C ARG A 86 -5.59 -15.43 -14.38
N PHE A 87 -6.68 -16.03 -14.86
CA PHE A 87 -6.63 -16.95 -16.01
C PHE A 87 -6.14 -16.25 -17.27
N ASP A 88 -6.70 -15.08 -17.57
CA ASP A 88 -6.32 -14.28 -18.73
C ASP A 88 -4.84 -13.87 -18.68
N PHE A 89 -4.38 -13.40 -17.52
CA PHE A 89 -2.99 -13.00 -17.34
C PHE A 89 -2.02 -14.18 -17.46
N ALA A 90 -2.34 -15.33 -16.87
CA ALA A 90 -1.53 -16.54 -16.99
C ALA A 90 -1.45 -17.04 -18.45
N THR A 91 -2.57 -16.95 -19.18
CA THR A 91 -2.64 -17.33 -20.60
C THR A 91 -1.77 -16.42 -21.45
N GLU A 92 -1.84 -15.11 -21.23
CA GLU A 92 -1.00 -14.16 -21.99
C GLU A 92 0.48 -14.30 -21.65
N LEU A 93 0.84 -14.52 -20.38
CA LEU A 93 2.24 -14.78 -20.03
C LEU A 93 2.78 -16.05 -20.71
N ALA A 94 1.99 -17.13 -20.74
CA ALA A 94 2.40 -18.36 -21.42
C ALA A 94 2.58 -18.14 -22.93
N ARG A 95 1.72 -17.33 -23.56
CA ARG A 95 1.87 -16.94 -24.98
C ARG A 95 3.17 -16.16 -25.20
N LEU A 96 3.48 -15.21 -24.32
CA LEU A 96 4.66 -14.35 -24.43
C LEU A 96 5.97 -15.11 -24.13
N ASP A 97 5.95 -16.09 -23.22
CA ASP A 97 7.10 -16.97 -22.92
C ASP A 97 7.41 -17.94 -24.08
N ALA A 98 6.42 -18.24 -24.94
CA ALA A 98 6.56 -19.14 -26.08
C ALA A 98 6.88 -18.44 -27.42
N ALA A 99 6.90 -17.10 -27.44
CA ALA A 99 7.13 -16.27 -28.63
C ALA A 99 8.62 -15.95 -28.84
#